data_AF-A0A2D2M894-F1
#
_entry.id   AF-A0A2D2M894-F1
#
_cell.length_a   1.000
_cell.length_b   1.000
_cell.length_c   1.000
_cell.angle_alpha   90.00
_cell.angle_beta   90.00
_cell.angle_gamma   90.00
#
_symmetry.space_group_name_H-M   'P 1'
#
loop_
_entity.id
_entity.type
_entity.pdbx_description
1 polymer ?
#
loop_
_entity_poly.entity_id
_entity_poly.type
_entity_poly.pdbx_seq_one_letter_code
_entity_poly.pdbx_strand_id
1 'polypeptide(L)'
;MFKKIAASLLVAGSVLLAGCGKSIEFRNTEIVNGAVYEKGANQPLTGEVTNFPERLLAFQVGHNDLLDTLNRLLNLIGNTSDGLLGQNLLCTITVDEGRLDGPVTCFTPRSTLVRYQARYAGGTFEGETTVFSHDGKRTLAKGHLKGGLLDGEMEVLHPETGKPLYRAEYKDNQTQGTIESFSAKTGKRVLSAGAVAGKYNGQMQRFTEQGQLIYRGTYADGAKVGLHEEFYPDSGKPSVSAEWANGQLNGVVKQWNAQGTLVEEATYKDGVKVVARPTARAAGSDDCVSKMAAEYRKEAGAAAVVRAGMLDEWAAMCRQL
;
A
#
# COMPACT_ATOMS: atom_id res chain seq x y z
N MET A 1 -4.58 3.21 57.92
CA MET A 1 -4.39 3.45 56.46
C MET A 1 -3.19 2.62 56.02
N PHE A 2 -3.44 1.65 55.14
CA PHE A 2 -2.51 0.58 54.80
C PHE A 2 -1.35 1.05 53.91
N LYS A 3 -0.11 0.76 54.34
CA LYS A 3 1.11 0.83 53.51
C LYS A 3 1.07 -0.29 52.48
N LYS A 4 1.08 0.04 51.19
CA LYS A 4 1.28 -0.94 50.11
C LYS A 4 2.77 -1.29 50.02
N ILE A 5 3.09 -2.54 50.31
CA ILE A 5 4.38 -3.18 50.04
C ILE A 5 4.33 -3.59 48.56
N ALA A 6 5.20 -3.03 47.73
CA ALA A 6 5.38 -3.47 46.35
C ALA A 6 6.30 -4.70 46.36
N ALA A 7 5.74 -5.85 45.99
CA ALA A 7 6.48 -7.09 45.82
C ALA A 7 7.27 -7.04 44.51
N SER A 8 8.59 -7.13 44.62
CA SER A 8 9.51 -7.34 43.50
C SER A 8 9.30 -8.74 42.94
N LEU A 9 8.75 -8.85 41.72
CA LEU A 9 8.81 -10.08 40.95
C LEU A 9 10.23 -10.26 40.39
N LEU A 10 10.98 -11.18 40.99
CA LEU A 10 12.14 -11.80 40.36
C LEU A 10 11.64 -12.69 39.21
N VAL A 11 11.83 -12.23 37.98
CA VAL A 11 11.76 -13.12 36.81
C VAL A 11 13.07 -13.90 36.77
N ALA A 12 12.99 -15.18 37.14
CA ALA A 12 14.06 -16.14 36.90
C ALA A 12 14.18 -16.36 35.38
N GLY A 13 15.02 -15.56 34.73
CA GLY A 13 15.43 -15.77 33.35
C GLY A 13 16.37 -16.97 33.28
N SER A 14 15.83 -18.09 32.81
CA SER A 14 16.56 -19.28 32.41
C SER A 14 17.77 -18.93 31.53
N VAL A 15 18.97 -19.14 32.06
CA VAL A 15 20.22 -19.14 31.29
C VAL A 15 20.17 -20.34 30.36
N LEU A 16 19.79 -20.11 29.10
CA LEU A 16 20.05 -21.05 28.03
C LEU A 16 21.57 -21.12 27.86
N LEU A 17 22.14 -22.30 28.10
CA LEU A 17 23.51 -22.64 27.73
C LEU A 17 23.63 -22.52 26.21
N ALA A 18 24.08 -21.35 25.73
CA ALA A 18 24.52 -21.20 24.36
C ALA A 18 25.76 -22.09 24.18
N GLY A 19 25.60 -23.22 23.47
CA GLY A 19 26.75 -23.92 22.91
C GLY A 19 27.53 -22.92 22.06
N CYS A 20 28.82 -22.78 22.31
CA CYS A 20 29.70 -21.91 21.53
C CYS A 20 29.69 -22.35 20.06
N GLY A 21 28.82 -21.76 19.26
CA GLY A 21 28.85 -21.91 17.81
C GLY A 21 30.19 -21.40 17.27
N LYS A 22 30.78 -22.13 16.33
CA LYS A 22 31.99 -21.69 15.63
C LYS A 22 31.67 -20.42 14.84
N SER A 23 32.45 -19.35 15.00
CA SER A 23 32.34 -18.13 14.20
C SER A 23 33.52 -18.04 13.24
N ILE A 24 33.25 -17.88 11.94
CA ILE A 24 34.27 -17.86 10.88
C ILE A 24 34.03 -16.67 9.94
N GLU A 25 35.10 -16.06 9.43
CA GLU A 25 34.97 -15.05 8.36
C GLU A 25 34.69 -15.70 7.01
N PHE A 26 33.84 -15.07 6.20
CA PHE A 26 33.51 -15.52 4.86
C PHE A 26 34.73 -15.82 3.97
N ARG A 27 35.83 -15.04 4.10
CA ARG A 27 37.06 -15.31 3.33
C ARG A 27 37.70 -16.67 3.61
N ASN A 28 37.36 -17.30 4.72
CA ASN A 28 37.81 -18.63 5.12
C ASN A 28 36.75 -19.72 4.85
N THR A 29 35.70 -19.37 4.10
CA THR A 29 34.65 -20.31 3.67
C THR A 29 34.75 -20.60 2.18
N GLU A 30 34.11 -21.69 1.76
CA GLU A 30 33.83 -22.01 0.37
C GLU A 30 32.37 -22.46 0.22
N ILE A 31 31.77 -22.20 -0.92
CA ILE A 31 30.39 -22.62 -1.23
C ILE A 31 30.48 -23.74 -2.26
N VAL A 32 30.08 -24.94 -1.86
CA VAL A 32 30.10 -26.15 -2.71
C VAL A 32 28.67 -26.64 -2.87
N ASN A 33 28.17 -26.66 -4.12
CA ASN A 33 26.78 -27.05 -4.43
C ASN A 33 25.72 -26.30 -3.60
N GLY A 34 25.97 -25.03 -3.28
CA GLY A 34 25.06 -24.18 -2.50
C GLY A 34 25.15 -24.32 -0.98
N ALA A 35 25.92 -25.29 -0.47
CA ALA A 35 26.19 -25.41 0.96
C ALA A 35 27.50 -24.70 1.34
N VAL A 36 27.51 -24.08 2.52
CA VAL A 36 28.66 -23.36 3.07
C VAL A 36 29.57 -24.32 3.83
N TYR A 37 30.85 -24.29 3.52
CA TYR A 37 31.90 -25.05 4.18
C TYR A 37 32.97 -24.10 4.69
N GLU A 38 33.68 -24.48 5.75
CA GLU A 38 35.01 -23.93 6.00
C GLU A 38 35.98 -24.50 4.96
N LYS A 39 36.95 -23.68 4.52
CA LYS A 39 37.92 -24.11 3.50
C LYS A 39 38.67 -25.37 3.93
N GLY A 40 38.60 -26.40 3.09
CA GLY A 40 39.27 -27.68 3.33
C GLY A 40 38.55 -28.59 4.34
N ALA A 41 37.36 -28.20 4.82
CA ALA A 41 36.52 -29.07 5.64
C ALA A 41 35.75 -30.07 4.77
N ASN A 42 35.59 -31.29 5.29
CA ASN A 42 34.81 -32.34 4.63
C ASN A 42 33.34 -32.37 5.07
N GLN A 43 32.97 -31.57 6.07
CA GLN A 43 31.62 -31.47 6.60
C GLN A 43 31.07 -30.06 6.40
N PRO A 44 29.77 -29.91 6.09
CA PRO A 44 29.13 -28.61 6.01
C PRO A 44 29.29 -27.82 7.32
N LEU A 45 29.36 -26.50 7.21
CA LEU A 45 29.52 -25.62 8.35
C LEU A 45 28.21 -25.52 9.16
N THR A 46 28.29 -25.72 10.47
CA THR A 46 27.29 -25.23 11.44
C THR A 46 27.93 -24.16 12.32
N GLY A 47 27.35 -22.97 12.36
CA GLY A 47 27.89 -21.83 13.09
C GLY A 47 27.56 -20.47 12.45
N GLU A 48 28.32 -19.45 12.82
CA GLU A 48 28.17 -18.10 12.27
C GLU A 48 29.22 -17.80 11.21
N VAL A 49 28.80 -17.16 10.12
CA VAL A 49 29.71 -16.61 9.10
C VAL A 49 29.61 -15.10 9.10
N THR A 50 30.72 -14.43 9.38
CA THR A 50 30.85 -12.97 9.39
C THR A 50 31.37 -12.46 8.05
N ASN A 51 31.11 -11.18 7.74
CA ASN A 51 31.52 -10.53 6.49
C ASN A 51 31.01 -11.24 5.22
N PHE A 52 29.86 -11.90 5.31
CA PHE A 52 29.21 -12.59 4.19
C PHE A 52 28.64 -11.55 3.20
N PRO A 53 29.03 -11.54 1.92
CA PRO A 53 28.51 -10.59 0.95
C PRO A 53 27.00 -10.76 0.75
N GLU A 54 26.22 -9.71 0.99
CA GLU A 54 24.76 -9.75 0.89
C GLU A 54 24.27 -10.18 -0.50
N ARG A 55 24.98 -9.80 -1.56
CA ARG A 55 24.70 -10.23 -2.94
C ARG A 55 24.67 -11.75 -3.13
N LEU A 56 25.29 -12.53 -2.25
CA LEU A 56 25.25 -14.00 -2.31
C LEU A 56 23.99 -14.57 -1.66
N LEU A 57 23.28 -13.77 -0.86
CA LEU A 57 21.94 -14.06 -0.36
C LEU A 57 20.86 -13.83 -1.42
N ALA A 58 21.15 -13.05 -2.46
CA ALA A 58 20.22 -12.78 -3.58
C ALA A 58 19.77 -14.04 -4.34
N PHE A 59 20.47 -15.16 -4.19
CA PHE A 59 20.10 -16.46 -4.76
C PHE A 59 19.10 -17.24 -3.90
N GLN A 60 18.79 -16.75 -2.69
CA GLN A 60 17.80 -17.37 -1.81
C GLN A 60 16.40 -16.93 -2.21
N VAL A 61 15.44 -17.85 -2.04
CA VAL A 61 14.03 -17.61 -2.38
C VAL A 61 13.50 -16.43 -1.57
N GLY A 62 12.87 -15.48 -2.27
CA GLY A 62 12.26 -14.27 -1.69
C GLY A 62 13.23 -13.18 -1.25
N HIS A 63 14.56 -13.36 -1.37
CA HIS A 63 15.51 -12.33 -0.96
C HIS A 63 15.38 -11.04 -1.78
N ASN A 64 15.34 -11.16 -3.10
CA ASN A 64 15.19 -10.00 -3.98
C ASN A 64 13.81 -9.35 -3.83
N ASP A 65 12.76 -10.14 -3.62
CA ASP A 65 11.40 -9.64 -3.39
C ASP A 65 11.30 -8.84 -2.09
N LEU A 66 11.98 -9.31 -1.04
CA LEU A 66 12.11 -8.58 0.22
C LEU A 66 12.80 -7.24 -0.01
N LEU A 67 14.00 -7.23 -0.60
CA LEU A 67 14.76 -6.00 -0.77
C LEU A 67 14.06 -4.98 -1.66
N ASP A 68 13.45 -5.42 -2.76
CA ASP A 68 12.67 -4.54 -3.63
C ASP A 68 11.47 -3.96 -2.88
N THR A 69 10.76 -4.79 -2.11
CA THR A 69 9.61 -4.34 -1.31
C THR A 69 10.03 -3.34 -0.23
N LEU A 70 11.08 -3.64 0.54
CA LEU A 70 11.63 -2.73 1.53
C LEU A 70 12.09 -1.42 0.88
N ASN A 71 12.78 -1.48 -0.26
CA ASN A 71 13.27 -0.29 -0.95
C ASN A 71 12.11 0.60 -1.46
N ARG A 72 11.04 0.00 -2.01
CA ARG A 72 9.81 0.73 -2.39
C ARG A 72 9.16 1.40 -1.19
N LEU A 73 9.08 0.72 -0.06
CA LEU A 73 8.49 1.24 1.17
C LEU A 73 9.35 2.35 1.80
N LEU A 74 10.68 2.23 1.76
CA LEU A 74 11.59 3.26 2.25
C LEU A 74 11.53 4.55 1.41
N ASN A 75 11.13 4.48 0.14
CA ASN A 75 10.88 5.68 -0.67
C ASN A 75 9.77 6.57 -0.08
N LEU A 76 8.88 6.03 0.78
CA LEU A 76 7.88 6.82 1.52
C LEU A 76 8.53 7.82 2.49
N ILE A 77 9.77 7.57 2.94
CA ILE A 77 10.54 8.45 3.81
C ILE A 77 11.11 9.64 3.01
N GLY A 78 11.31 9.47 1.69
CA GLY A 78 11.84 10.50 0.80
C GLY A 78 13.36 10.72 0.89
N ASN A 79 14.09 9.93 1.67
CA ASN A 79 15.55 9.97 1.73
C ASN A 79 16.18 8.83 0.93
N THR A 80 16.91 9.17 -0.14
CA THR A 80 17.56 8.18 -1.01
C THR A 80 18.76 7.50 -0.36
N SER A 81 19.36 8.10 0.68
CA SER A 81 20.53 7.52 1.38
C SER A 81 20.17 6.28 2.19
N ASP A 82 18.89 6.13 2.53
CA ASP A 82 18.39 5.02 3.35
C ASP A 82 18.02 3.79 2.51
N GLY A 83 18.18 3.83 1.19
CA GLY A 83 18.00 2.67 0.31
C GLY A 83 18.93 1.50 0.66
N LEU A 84 18.47 0.28 0.40
CA LEU A 84 19.23 -0.95 0.66
C LEU A 84 19.94 -1.47 -0.60
N LEU A 85 19.36 -1.22 -1.78
CA LEU A 85 19.89 -1.70 -3.05
C LEU A 85 21.20 -0.99 -3.44
N GLY A 86 22.14 -1.74 -4.00
CA GLY A 86 23.41 -1.22 -4.51
C GLY A 86 24.45 -0.85 -3.44
N GLN A 87 24.16 -1.11 -2.15
CA GLN A 87 25.03 -0.73 -1.03
C GLN A 87 26.15 -1.74 -0.73
N ASN A 88 26.18 -2.89 -1.44
CA ASN A 88 27.16 -3.97 -1.26
C ASN A 88 27.32 -4.39 0.21
N LEU A 89 26.20 -4.56 0.92
CA LEU A 89 26.21 -4.83 2.36
C LEU A 89 26.98 -6.11 2.69
N LEU A 90 27.51 -6.15 3.92
CA LEU A 90 28.12 -7.35 4.49
C LEU A 90 27.26 -7.84 5.63
N CYS A 91 27.05 -9.14 5.73
CA CYS A 91 26.17 -9.74 6.71
C CYS A 91 26.93 -10.67 7.66
N THR A 92 26.44 -10.76 8.89
CA THR A 92 26.65 -11.93 9.73
C THR A 92 25.44 -12.83 9.54
N ILE A 93 25.67 -14.07 9.16
CA ILE A 93 24.65 -15.09 8.92
C ILE A 93 24.86 -16.28 9.86
N THR A 94 23.79 -16.96 10.22
CA THR A 94 23.86 -18.28 10.85
C THR A 94 23.64 -19.37 9.79
N VAL A 95 24.45 -20.41 9.88
CA VAL A 95 24.44 -21.57 9.01
C VAL A 95 24.27 -22.82 9.86
N ASP A 96 23.39 -23.72 9.45
CA ASP A 96 23.26 -25.06 10.00
C ASP A 96 23.38 -26.10 8.88
N GLU A 97 24.30 -27.06 9.05
CA GLU A 97 24.65 -28.07 8.06
C GLU A 97 24.88 -27.48 6.65
N GLY A 98 25.57 -26.34 6.59
CA GLY A 98 25.89 -25.61 5.37
C GLY A 98 24.74 -24.79 4.78
N ARG A 99 23.55 -24.79 5.38
CA ARG A 99 22.37 -24.06 4.91
C ARG A 99 22.11 -22.83 5.79
N LEU A 100 21.55 -21.77 5.22
CA LEU A 100 21.15 -20.60 5.99
C LEU A 100 19.99 -20.97 6.93
N ASP A 101 20.23 -20.90 8.24
CA ASP A 101 19.22 -21.11 9.26
C ASP A 101 19.61 -20.32 10.52
N GLY A 102 18.74 -19.40 10.93
CA GLY A 102 18.98 -18.49 12.03
C GLY A 102 19.13 -17.02 11.62
N PRO A 103 19.57 -16.17 12.55
CA PRO A 103 19.58 -14.73 12.36
C PRO A 103 20.53 -14.29 11.25
N VAL A 104 20.14 -13.18 10.61
CA VAL A 104 20.97 -12.44 9.65
C VAL A 104 20.95 -10.97 10.03
N THR A 105 22.14 -10.41 10.22
CA THR A 105 22.32 -8.97 10.44
C THR A 105 23.24 -8.43 9.36
N CYS A 106 22.78 -7.44 8.60
CA CYS A 106 23.53 -6.85 7.51
C CYS A 106 23.95 -5.42 7.84
N PHE A 107 25.16 -5.07 7.45
CA PHE A 107 25.87 -3.88 7.85
C PHE A 107 26.39 -3.10 6.64
N THR A 108 26.57 -1.79 6.81
CA THR A 108 27.34 -0.97 5.87
C THR A 108 28.81 -1.45 5.85
N PRO A 109 29.43 -1.65 4.68
CA PRO A 109 30.80 -2.15 4.59
C PRO A 109 31.81 -1.32 5.38
N ARG A 110 32.75 -2.00 6.04
CA ARG A 110 33.81 -1.38 6.88
C ARG A 110 33.25 -0.55 8.06
N SER A 111 32.08 -0.93 8.57
CA SER A 111 31.46 -0.28 9.73
C SER A 111 30.72 -1.31 10.59
N THR A 112 30.23 -0.88 11.75
CA THR A 112 29.30 -1.64 12.60
C THR A 112 27.85 -1.18 12.43
N LEU A 113 27.57 -0.34 11.44
CA LEU A 113 26.24 0.24 11.23
C LEU A 113 25.32 -0.80 10.62
N VAL A 114 24.37 -1.28 11.42
CA VAL A 114 23.33 -2.20 10.98
C VAL A 114 22.40 -1.49 10.00
N ARG A 115 22.08 -2.14 8.88
CA ARG A 115 21.16 -1.65 7.85
C ARG A 115 19.85 -2.43 7.87
N TYR A 116 19.90 -3.73 8.08
CA TYR A 116 18.71 -4.52 8.38
C TYR A 116 19.04 -5.80 9.15
N GLN A 117 18.02 -6.32 9.81
CA GLN A 117 18.00 -7.61 10.49
C GLN A 117 16.83 -8.44 9.97
N ALA A 118 17.07 -9.74 9.83
CA ALA A 118 16.09 -10.74 9.42
C ALA A 118 16.51 -12.10 9.99
N ARG A 119 15.77 -13.15 9.64
CA ARG A 119 16.09 -14.53 10.03
C ARG A 119 15.75 -15.47 8.88
N TYR A 120 16.63 -16.44 8.64
CA TYR A 120 16.30 -17.61 7.82
C TYR A 120 15.77 -18.73 8.73
N ALA A 121 14.85 -19.53 8.21
CA ALA A 121 14.54 -20.85 8.73
C ALA A 121 14.32 -21.79 7.54
N GLY A 122 15.03 -22.91 7.50
CA GLY A 122 14.96 -23.84 6.35
C GLY A 122 15.39 -23.23 5.00
N GLY A 123 16.19 -22.16 5.00
CA GLY A 123 16.68 -21.48 3.78
C GLY A 123 15.77 -20.38 3.21
N THR A 124 14.65 -20.05 3.85
CA THR A 124 13.79 -18.90 3.49
C THR A 124 13.71 -17.88 4.62
N PHE A 125 13.47 -16.60 4.31
CA PHE A 125 13.24 -15.62 5.38
C PHE A 125 11.93 -15.91 6.12
N GLU A 126 12.00 -15.87 7.45
CA GLU A 126 10.92 -16.17 8.37
C GLU A 126 10.98 -15.27 9.61
N GLY A 127 9.81 -14.81 10.06
CA GLY A 127 9.66 -14.02 11.27
C GLY A 127 9.94 -12.53 11.07
N GLU A 128 10.39 -11.87 12.15
CA GLU A 128 10.52 -10.41 12.16
C GLU A 128 11.70 -9.91 11.32
N THR A 129 11.48 -8.79 10.64
CA THR A 129 12.53 -7.99 10.00
C THR A 129 12.51 -6.56 10.50
N THR A 130 13.69 -5.97 10.66
CA THR A 130 13.85 -4.57 11.06
C THR A 130 14.85 -3.89 10.12
N VAL A 131 14.51 -2.70 9.64
CA VAL A 131 15.37 -1.87 8.78
C VAL A 131 15.78 -0.63 9.55
N PHE A 132 17.04 -0.23 9.40
CA PHE A 132 17.63 0.90 10.09
C PHE A 132 18.04 2.00 9.10
N SER A 133 18.30 3.20 9.61
CA SER A 133 18.82 4.35 8.84
C SER A 133 20.25 4.12 8.39
N HIS A 134 20.73 4.91 7.43
CA HIS A 134 22.08 4.77 6.89
C HIS A 134 23.17 4.93 7.95
N ASP A 135 22.91 5.78 8.94
CA ASP A 135 23.77 5.98 10.11
C ASP A 135 23.57 4.91 11.21
N GLY A 136 22.68 3.92 10.99
CA GLY A 136 22.39 2.81 11.89
C GLY A 136 21.66 3.18 13.19
N LYS A 137 21.27 4.45 13.38
CA LYS A 137 20.75 4.95 14.68
C LYS A 137 19.23 4.83 14.84
N ARG A 138 18.48 4.85 13.73
CA ARG A 138 17.02 4.94 13.74
C ARG A 138 16.43 3.70 13.09
N THR A 139 15.34 3.19 13.64
CA THR A 139 14.53 2.19 12.95
C THR A 139 13.65 2.89 11.92
N LEU A 140 13.74 2.45 10.68
CA LEU A 140 12.95 2.98 9.56
C LEU A 140 11.77 2.10 9.21
N ALA A 141 11.88 0.79 9.45
CA ALA A 141 10.80 -0.12 9.15
C ALA A 141 10.84 -1.36 10.03
N LYS A 142 9.68 -1.94 10.28
CA LYS A 142 9.50 -3.23 10.95
C LYS A 142 8.45 -4.03 10.20
N GLY A 143 8.68 -5.31 10.02
CA GLY A 143 7.75 -6.18 9.31
C GLY A 143 7.86 -7.63 9.74
N HIS A 144 6.98 -8.45 9.18
CA HIS A 144 6.98 -9.90 9.39
C HIS A 144 7.05 -10.62 8.04
N LEU A 145 7.84 -11.70 8.00
CA LEU A 145 8.16 -12.46 6.81
C LEU A 145 7.73 -13.91 6.95
N LYS A 146 7.28 -14.49 5.85
CA LYS A 146 7.01 -15.92 5.72
C LYS A 146 7.40 -16.37 4.32
N GLY A 147 8.23 -17.41 4.21
CA GLY A 147 8.70 -17.93 2.93
C GLY A 147 9.41 -16.88 2.06
N GLY A 148 10.04 -15.87 2.66
CA GLY A 148 10.66 -14.77 1.90
C GLY A 148 9.75 -13.62 1.50
N LEU A 149 8.45 -13.66 1.81
CA LEU A 149 7.47 -12.63 1.47
C LEU A 149 6.98 -11.92 2.74
N LEU A 150 6.55 -10.66 2.64
CA LEU A 150 5.81 -9.99 3.71
C LEU A 150 4.50 -10.74 3.98
N ASP A 151 4.31 -11.18 5.22
CA ASP A 151 3.13 -11.88 5.72
C ASP A 151 2.94 -11.49 7.19
N GLY A 152 1.96 -10.63 7.45
CA GLY A 152 1.73 -9.97 8.73
C GLY A 152 1.82 -8.44 8.65
N GLU A 153 1.95 -7.78 9.80
CA GLU A 153 2.02 -6.32 9.88
C GLU A 153 3.36 -5.79 9.34
N MET A 154 3.27 -4.67 8.63
CA MET A 154 4.42 -3.88 8.17
C MET A 154 4.21 -2.42 8.57
N GLU A 155 5.23 -1.83 9.18
CA GLU A 155 5.26 -0.45 9.61
C GLU A 155 6.50 0.25 9.05
N VAL A 156 6.30 1.45 8.48
CA VAL A 156 7.37 2.38 8.10
C VAL A 156 7.31 3.58 9.03
N LEU A 157 8.47 3.97 9.56
CA LEU A 157 8.63 4.98 10.60
C LEU A 157 9.33 6.22 10.06
N HIS A 158 8.94 7.36 10.59
CA HIS A 158 9.65 8.62 10.36
C HIS A 158 11.03 8.55 11.04
N PRO A 159 12.14 8.85 10.33
CA PRO A 159 13.50 8.70 10.85
C PRO A 159 13.72 9.47 12.15
N GLU A 160 13.36 10.76 12.19
CA GLU A 160 13.65 11.60 13.36
C GLU A 160 12.69 11.40 14.55
N THR A 161 11.40 11.15 14.30
CA THR A 161 10.40 11.11 15.37
C THR A 161 10.05 9.69 15.82
N GLY A 162 10.40 8.67 15.03
CA GLY A 162 10.01 7.28 15.27
C GLY A 162 8.50 7.02 15.18
N LYS A 163 7.70 8.00 14.72
CA LYS A 163 6.25 7.85 14.53
C LYS A 163 5.94 7.13 13.22
N PRO A 164 4.81 6.41 13.12
CA PRO A 164 4.41 5.77 11.87
C PRO A 164 4.21 6.80 10.75
N LEU A 165 4.68 6.45 9.56
CA LEU A 165 4.32 7.08 8.28
C LEU A 165 3.37 6.21 7.48
N TYR A 166 3.51 4.89 7.61
CA TYR A 166 2.71 3.90 6.89
C TYR A 166 2.56 2.64 7.74
N ARG A 167 1.36 2.05 7.71
CA ARG A 167 1.08 0.73 8.28
C ARG A 167 0.13 -0.03 7.35
N ALA A 168 0.40 -1.30 7.15
CA ALA A 168 -0.53 -2.20 6.48
C ALA A 168 -0.27 -3.64 6.91
N GLU A 169 -1.29 -4.48 6.79
CA GLU A 169 -1.14 -5.92 6.89
C GLU A 169 -0.90 -6.51 5.49
N TYR A 170 -0.04 -7.51 5.41
CA TYR A 170 0.34 -8.19 4.18
C TYR A 170 0.01 -9.67 4.28
N LYS A 171 -0.33 -10.24 3.12
CA LYS A 171 -0.40 -11.68 2.90
C LYS A 171 0.31 -11.98 1.58
N ASP A 172 1.39 -12.76 1.64
CA ASP A 172 2.18 -13.16 0.46
C ASP A 172 2.57 -11.94 -0.41
N ASN A 173 3.16 -10.91 0.20
CA ASN A 173 3.55 -9.62 -0.41
C ASN A 173 2.39 -8.74 -0.93
N GLN A 174 1.13 -9.12 -0.71
CA GLN A 174 -0.03 -8.34 -1.10
C GLN A 174 -0.69 -7.71 0.13
N THR A 175 -1.10 -6.45 0.04
CA THR A 175 -1.82 -5.80 1.15
C THR A 175 -3.18 -6.45 1.37
N GLN A 176 -3.54 -6.61 2.64
CA GLN A 176 -4.79 -7.18 3.12
C GLN A 176 -5.30 -6.32 4.29
N GLY A 177 -6.61 -6.30 4.52
CA GLY A 177 -7.18 -5.58 5.65
C GLY A 177 -7.14 -4.07 5.45
N THR A 178 -6.52 -3.32 6.38
CA THR A 178 -6.50 -1.85 6.35
C THR A 178 -5.08 -1.32 6.09
N ILE A 179 -4.98 -0.39 5.15
CA ILE A 179 -3.80 0.42 4.87
C ILE A 179 -4.00 1.79 5.52
N GLU A 180 -3.00 2.25 6.25
CA GLU A 180 -2.97 3.58 6.85
C GLU A 180 -1.71 4.34 6.48
N SER A 181 -1.85 5.66 6.29
CA SER A 181 -0.71 6.56 6.15
C SER A 181 -0.90 7.80 7.03
N PHE A 182 0.21 8.37 7.48
CA PHE A 182 0.24 9.43 8.48
C PHE A 182 1.12 10.59 8.01
N SER A 183 0.75 11.82 8.38
CA SER A 183 1.56 13.01 8.08
C SER A 183 2.88 12.94 8.85
N ALA A 184 3.99 13.11 8.14
CA ALA A 184 5.31 13.25 8.74
C ALA A 184 5.41 14.42 9.74
N LYS A 185 4.64 15.49 9.49
CA LYS A 185 4.68 16.72 10.28
C LYS A 185 3.84 16.64 11.55
N THR A 186 2.61 16.14 11.45
CA THR A 186 1.65 16.16 12.56
C THR A 186 1.48 14.80 13.24
N GLY A 187 1.84 13.70 12.56
CA GLY A 187 1.55 12.33 12.97
C GLY A 187 0.07 11.96 12.87
N LYS A 188 -0.79 12.85 12.35
CA LYS A 188 -2.21 12.56 12.14
C LYS A 188 -2.38 11.68 10.91
N ARG A 189 -3.37 10.80 10.94
CA ARG A 189 -3.73 9.94 9.80
C ARG A 189 -4.18 10.80 8.63
N VAL A 190 -3.63 10.54 7.44
CA VAL A 190 -3.96 11.20 6.17
C VAL A 190 -4.63 10.24 5.18
N LEU A 191 -4.52 8.93 5.40
CA LEU A 191 -5.18 7.89 4.61
C LEU A 191 -5.62 6.73 5.52
N SER A 192 -6.81 6.20 5.26
CA SER A 192 -7.25 4.88 5.69
C SER A 192 -7.97 4.23 4.50
N ALA A 193 -7.57 3.02 4.11
CA ALA A 193 -8.16 2.32 2.98
C ALA A 193 -8.22 0.81 3.23
N GLY A 194 -9.36 0.20 2.94
CA GLY A 194 -9.46 -1.26 2.89
C GLY A 194 -8.72 -1.83 1.67
N ALA A 195 -8.13 -3.00 1.83
CA ALA A 195 -7.42 -3.72 0.78
C ALA A 195 -7.66 -5.24 0.86
N VAL A 196 -7.75 -5.88 -0.30
CA VAL A 196 -7.77 -7.33 -0.45
C VAL A 196 -6.88 -7.69 -1.63
N ALA A 197 -5.95 -8.63 -1.44
CA ALA A 197 -5.03 -9.11 -2.48
C ALA A 197 -4.32 -7.96 -3.23
N GLY A 198 -3.84 -6.96 -2.49
CA GLY A 198 -3.08 -5.84 -3.05
C GLY A 198 -3.92 -4.73 -3.71
N LYS A 199 -5.25 -4.89 -3.77
CA LYS A 199 -6.16 -3.92 -4.40
C LYS A 199 -7.03 -3.24 -3.37
N TYR A 200 -7.37 -1.97 -3.58
CA TYR A 200 -8.35 -1.28 -2.72
C TYR A 200 -9.70 -1.99 -2.77
N ASN A 201 -10.21 -2.35 -1.60
CA ASN A 201 -11.47 -3.04 -1.44
C ASN A 201 -12.10 -2.65 -0.09
N GLY A 202 -13.33 -2.15 -0.11
CA GLY A 202 -13.99 -1.56 1.05
C GLY A 202 -13.88 -0.04 1.12
N GLN A 203 -14.01 0.51 2.33
CA GLN A 203 -14.02 1.96 2.57
C GLN A 203 -12.63 2.58 2.37
N MET A 204 -12.59 3.78 1.82
CA MET A 204 -11.41 4.65 1.78
C MET A 204 -11.77 6.02 2.31
N GLN A 205 -10.89 6.58 3.12
CA GLN A 205 -10.96 7.93 3.66
C GLN A 205 -9.60 8.63 3.51
N ARG A 206 -9.61 9.88 3.07
CA ARG A 206 -8.42 10.75 3.07
C ARG A 206 -8.67 11.99 3.91
N PHE A 207 -7.62 12.44 4.58
CA PHE A 207 -7.66 13.56 5.51
C PHE A 207 -6.56 14.57 5.22
N THR A 208 -6.77 15.83 5.58
CA THR A 208 -5.71 16.84 5.64
C THR A 208 -4.69 16.49 6.72
N GLU A 209 -3.53 17.16 6.72
CA GLU A 209 -2.55 17.02 7.82
C GLU A 209 -3.10 17.44 9.19
N GLN A 210 -4.14 18.28 9.21
CA GLN A 210 -4.84 18.72 10.41
C GLN A 210 -5.90 17.69 10.87
N GLY A 211 -6.16 16.65 10.07
CA GLY A 211 -7.09 15.56 10.36
C GLY A 211 -8.51 15.78 9.84
N GLN A 212 -8.72 16.75 8.95
CA GLN A 212 -10.04 17.03 8.38
C GLN A 212 -10.31 16.12 7.19
N LEU A 213 -11.48 15.46 7.17
CA LEU A 213 -11.87 14.59 6.07
C LEU A 213 -12.01 15.40 4.77
N ILE A 214 -11.32 14.97 3.72
CA ILE A 214 -11.36 15.59 2.39
C ILE A 214 -11.91 14.66 1.32
N TYR A 215 -11.99 13.37 1.61
CA TYR A 215 -12.56 12.38 0.70
C TYR A 215 -13.03 11.15 1.45
N ARG A 216 -14.17 10.60 1.03
CA ARG A 216 -14.59 9.24 1.38
C ARG A 216 -15.23 8.55 0.18
N GLY A 217 -15.07 7.23 0.10
CA GLY A 217 -15.70 6.42 -0.95
C GLY A 217 -15.48 4.94 -0.71
N THR A 218 -16.12 4.11 -1.53
CA THR A 218 -15.98 2.65 -1.48
C THR A 218 -15.34 2.12 -2.75
N TYR A 219 -14.51 1.09 -2.60
CA TYR A 219 -13.85 0.39 -3.69
C TYR A 219 -14.23 -1.10 -3.69
N ALA A 220 -14.29 -1.70 -4.87
CA ALA A 220 -14.38 -3.14 -5.05
C ALA A 220 -13.33 -3.54 -6.10
N ASP A 221 -12.40 -4.42 -5.73
CA ASP A 221 -11.30 -4.89 -6.59
C ASP A 221 -10.52 -3.78 -7.32
N GLY A 222 -10.29 -2.67 -6.61
CA GLY A 222 -9.58 -1.50 -7.10
C GLY A 222 -10.44 -0.49 -7.88
N ALA A 223 -11.70 -0.82 -8.20
CA ALA A 223 -12.62 0.07 -8.90
C ALA A 223 -13.53 0.84 -7.91
N LYS A 224 -13.81 2.12 -8.21
CA LYS A 224 -14.78 2.91 -7.43
C LYS A 224 -16.18 2.33 -7.56
N VAL A 225 -16.88 2.20 -6.43
CA VAL A 225 -18.28 1.77 -6.35
C VAL A 225 -19.06 2.62 -5.34
N GLY A 226 -20.37 2.76 -5.56
CA GLY A 226 -21.27 3.51 -4.68
C GLY A 226 -20.99 5.01 -4.67
N LEU A 227 -21.35 5.65 -3.56
CA LEU A 227 -21.19 7.09 -3.37
C LEU A 227 -19.74 7.45 -3.03
N HIS A 228 -19.20 8.43 -3.75
CA HIS A 228 -17.91 9.06 -3.49
C HIS A 228 -18.13 10.54 -3.22
N GLU A 229 -17.53 11.03 -2.14
CA GLU A 229 -17.68 12.41 -1.70
C GLU A 229 -16.30 13.03 -1.46
N GLU A 230 -16.14 14.27 -1.94
CA GLU A 230 -14.99 15.12 -1.66
C GLU A 230 -15.44 16.35 -0.90
N PHE A 231 -14.55 16.89 -0.07
CA PHE A 231 -14.85 18.02 0.80
C PHE A 231 -13.75 19.09 0.69
N TYR A 232 -14.16 20.35 0.79
CA TYR A 232 -13.23 21.46 0.86
C TYR A 232 -12.40 21.37 2.16
N PRO A 233 -11.06 21.46 2.07
CA PRO A 233 -10.19 21.25 3.22
C PRO A 233 -10.38 22.30 4.31
N ASP A 234 -10.77 23.53 3.99
CA ASP A 234 -10.87 24.61 4.99
C ASP A 234 -12.23 24.60 5.72
N SER A 235 -13.31 24.23 5.02
CA SER A 235 -14.68 24.34 5.54
C SER A 235 -15.34 23.01 5.87
N GLY A 236 -14.83 21.91 5.30
CA GLY A 236 -15.46 20.58 5.40
C GLY A 236 -16.77 20.46 4.63
N LYS A 237 -17.16 21.49 3.87
CA LYS A 237 -18.34 21.46 3.01
C LYS A 237 -18.10 20.52 1.83
N PRO A 238 -19.12 19.80 1.34
CA PRO A 238 -19.01 19.02 0.12
C PRO A 238 -18.49 19.87 -1.05
N SER A 239 -17.52 19.37 -1.78
CA SER A 239 -17.08 19.93 -3.07
C SER A 239 -17.63 19.10 -4.23
N VAL A 240 -17.62 17.77 -4.08
CA VAL A 240 -18.10 16.81 -5.09
C VAL A 240 -18.86 15.68 -4.40
N SER A 241 -19.92 15.22 -5.04
CA SER A 241 -20.62 13.99 -4.70
C SER A 241 -20.92 13.27 -6.01
N ALA A 242 -20.53 12.00 -6.13
CA ALA A 242 -20.66 11.24 -7.36
C ALA A 242 -20.96 9.77 -7.07
N GLU A 243 -21.94 9.22 -7.78
CA GLU A 243 -22.25 7.79 -7.77
C GLU A 243 -21.43 7.04 -8.83
N TRP A 244 -20.82 5.93 -8.41
CA TRP A 244 -19.95 5.09 -9.23
C TRP A 244 -20.45 3.64 -9.27
N ALA A 245 -20.30 3.00 -10.42
CA ALA A 245 -20.45 1.57 -10.56
C ALA A 245 -19.30 1.04 -11.45
N ASN A 246 -18.59 0.01 -10.99
CA ASN A 246 -17.49 -0.63 -11.71
C ASN A 246 -16.46 0.37 -12.27
N GLY A 247 -16.13 1.41 -11.48
CA GLY A 247 -15.13 2.41 -11.87
C GLY A 247 -15.63 3.45 -12.87
N GLN A 248 -16.92 3.49 -13.20
CA GLN A 248 -17.55 4.50 -14.06
C GLN A 248 -18.60 5.31 -13.31
N LEU A 249 -18.79 6.57 -13.70
CA LEU A 249 -19.89 7.40 -13.19
C LEU A 249 -21.23 6.77 -13.59
N ASN A 250 -22.09 6.49 -12.61
CA ASN A 250 -23.37 5.83 -12.82
C ASN A 250 -24.36 6.28 -11.75
N GLY A 251 -25.10 7.34 -12.05
CA GLY A 251 -25.97 8.03 -11.12
C GLY A 251 -25.73 9.54 -11.10
N VAL A 252 -26.12 10.19 -10.01
CA VAL A 252 -26.06 11.65 -9.91
C VAL A 252 -24.66 12.11 -9.51
N VAL A 253 -24.18 13.16 -10.18
CA VAL A 253 -22.99 13.92 -9.85
C VAL A 253 -23.40 15.34 -9.49
N LYS A 254 -22.93 15.81 -8.35
CA LYS A 254 -23.14 17.17 -7.86
C LYS A 254 -21.80 17.81 -7.53
N GLN A 255 -21.67 19.08 -7.87
CA GLN A 255 -20.52 19.91 -7.51
C GLN A 255 -20.98 21.19 -6.86
N TRP A 256 -20.29 21.58 -5.79
CA TRP A 256 -20.55 22.80 -5.05
C TRP A 256 -19.30 23.66 -5.05
N ASN A 257 -19.48 24.98 -4.99
CA ASN A 257 -18.37 25.90 -4.74
C ASN A 257 -18.02 25.97 -3.25
N ALA A 258 -16.95 26.70 -2.89
CA ALA A 258 -16.48 26.84 -1.50
C ALA A 258 -17.52 27.47 -0.55
N GLN A 259 -18.47 28.25 -1.08
CA GLN A 259 -19.57 28.84 -0.31
C GLN A 259 -20.65 27.79 0.02
N GLY A 260 -20.66 26.65 -0.68
CA GLY A 260 -21.66 25.59 -0.55
C GLY A 260 -22.82 25.73 -1.54
N THR A 261 -22.71 26.62 -2.53
CA THR A 261 -23.71 26.76 -3.59
C THR A 261 -23.51 25.66 -4.63
N LEU A 262 -24.57 24.94 -4.97
CA LEU A 262 -24.57 23.95 -6.05
C LEU A 262 -24.30 24.66 -7.38
N VAL A 263 -23.22 24.29 -8.06
CA VAL A 263 -22.82 24.89 -9.34
C VAL A 263 -23.03 23.95 -10.52
N GLU A 264 -23.04 22.64 -10.28
CA GLU A 264 -23.37 21.65 -11.30
C GLU A 264 -24.14 20.48 -10.68
N GLU A 265 -25.17 20.03 -11.39
CA GLU A 265 -25.81 18.74 -11.19
C GLU A 265 -26.02 18.06 -12.54
N ALA A 266 -25.61 16.81 -12.62
CA ALA A 266 -25.69 16.01 -13.83
C ALA A 266 -25.93 14.55 -13.48
N THR A 267 -26.74 13.84 -14.27
CA THR A 267 -26.88 12.39 -14.13
C THR A 267 -25.99 11.72 -15.17
N TYR A 268 -25.39 10.59 -14.81
CA TYR A 268 -24.55 9.78 -15.68
C TYR A 268 -25.08 8.35 -15.74
N LYS A 269 -24.89 7.71 -16.89
CA LYS A 269 -25.14 6.29 -17.08
C LYS A 269 -23.93 5.69 -17.79
N ASP A 270 -23.27 4.75 -17.13
CA ASP A 270 -22.10 4.01 -17.64
C ASP A 270 -21.02 4.95 -18.20
N GLY A 271 -20.71 6.01 -17.45
CA GLY A 271 -19.73 7.03 -17.78
C GLY A 271 -20.22 8.18 -18.67
N VAL A 272 -21.45 8.11 -19.20
CA VAL A 272 -21.98 9.10 -20.14
C VAL A 272 -23.01 10.00 -19.46
N LYS A 273 -22.84 11.32 -19.56
CA LYS A 273 -23.80 12.31 -19.04
C LYS A 273 -25.16 12.14 -19.74
N VAL A 274 -26.22 11.84 -18.98
CA VAL A 274 -27.59 11.79 -19.46
C VAL A 274 -28.29 13.13 -19.17
N VAL A 275 -28.92 13.69 -20.20
CA VAL A 275 -29.75 14.89 -20.06
C VAL A 275 -31.15 14.42 -19.65
N ALA A 276 -31.65 14.91 -18.51
CA ALA A 276 -33.02 14.67 -18.13
C ALA A 276 -33.97 15.18 -19.22
N ARG A 277 -34.95 14.37 -19.62
CA ARG A 277 -36.03 14.77 -20.53
C ARG A 277 -36.62 16.08 -20.00
N PRO A 278 -36.77 17.16 -20.81
CA PRO A 278 -37.54 18.30 -20.39
C PRO A 278 -38.96 17.81 -20.10
N THR A 279 -39.35 17.78 -18.83
CA THR A 279 -40.76 17.72 -18.47
C THR A 279 -41.28 19.15 -18.58
N ALA A 280 -42.09 19.36 -19.62
CA ALA A 280 -42.88 20.54 -19.92
C ALA A 280 -42.13 21.83 -20.33
N ARG A 281 -42.17 22.16 -21.64
CA ARG A 281 -42.52 23.52 -22.09
C ARG A 281 -42.93 23.58 -23.59
N ALA A 282 -44.12 24.16 -23.78
CA ALA A 282 -44.75 24.68 -25.01
C ALA A 282 -45.30 23.66 -26.04
N ALA A 283 -46.61 23.40 -25.89
CA ALA A 283 -47.46 22.47 -26.65
C ALA A 283 -47.68 22.76 -28.16
N GLY A 284 -46.71 23.37 -28.85
CA GLY A 284 -46.83 23.71 -30.28
C GLY A 284 -45.82 23.01 -31.19
N SER A 285 -44.55 22.90 -30.79
CA SER A 285 -43.48 22.25 -31.55
C SER A 285 -43.22 20.79 -31.14
N ASP A 286 -43.81 20.37 -30.03
CA ASP A 286 -43.51 19.09 -29.37
C ASP A 286 -44.05 17.87 -30.15
N ASP A 287 -45.17 17.98 -30.85
CA ASP A 287 -45.76 16.82 -31.54
C ASP A 287 -44.90 16.33 -32.71
N CYS A 288 -44.34 17.27 -33.49
CA CYS A 288 -43.48 16.93 -34.64
C CYS A 288 -42.16 16.29 -34.19
N VAL A 289 -41.43 16.93 -33.27
CA VAL A 289 -40.15 16.39 -32.76
C VAL A 289 -40.37 15.08 -32.00
N SER A 290 -41.47 14.95 -31.25
CA SER A 290 -41.81 13.70 -30.54
C SER A 290 -42.13 12.56 -31.50
N LYS A 291 -42.81 12.82 -32.62
CA LYS A 291 -43.05 11.81 -33.66
C LYS A 291 -41.75 11.34 -34.31
N MET A 292 -40.84 12.26 -34.66
CA MET A 292 -39.53 11.90 -35.21
C MET A 292 -38.70 11.08 -34.21
N ALA A 293 -38.70 11.46 -32.94
CA ALA A 293 -37.99 10.73 -31.90
C ALA A 293 -38.62 9.36 -31.59
N ALA A 294 -39.92 9.18 -31.81
CA ALA A 294 -40.60 7.90 -31.66
C ALA A 294 -40.26 6.96 -32.83
N GLU A 295 -40.23 7.48 -34.05
CA GLU A 295 -39.91 6.69 -35.25
C GLU A 295 -38.45 6.25 -35.23
N TYR A 296 -37.52 7.14 -34.88
CA TYR A 296 -36.11 6.78 -34.68
C TYR A 296 -35.93 5.61 -33.70
N ARG A 297 -36.73 5.55 -32.62
CA ARG A 297 -36.65 4.44 -31.65
C ARG A 297 -37.34 3.16 -32.12
N LYS A 298 -38.28 3.23 -33.08
CA LYS A 298 -38.78 2.01 -33.74
C LYS A 298 -37.71 1.40 -34.63
N GLU A 299 -36.94 2.23 -35.31
CA GLU A 299 -35.89 1.77 -36.24
C GLU A 299 -34.59 1.38 -35.52
N ALA A 300 -34.11 2.21 -34.60
CA ALA A 300 -32.85 2.01 -33.88
C ALA A 300 -32.99 1.18 -32.58
N GLY A 301 -34.23 0.79 -32.22
CA GLY A 301 -34.55 0.05 -31.01
C GLY A 301 -35.02 0.94 -29.85
N ALA A 302 -35.88 0.38 -28.99
CA ALA A 302 -36.58 1.14 -27.94
C ALA A 302 -35.63 1.81 -26.92
N ALA A 303 -34.42 1.26 -26.74
CA ALA A 303 -33.37 1.79 -25.88
C ALA A 303 -32.42 2.79 -26.58
N ALA A 304 -32.65 3.11 -27.86
CA ALA A 304 -31.78 3.99 -28.62
C ALA A 304 -31.75 5.40 -28.02
N VAL A 305 -30.53 5.91 -27.83
CA VAL A 305 -30.27 7.23 -27.26
C VAL A 305 -30.48 8.30 -28.33
N VAL A 306 -31.35 9.27 -28.04
CA VAL A 306 -31.53 10.48 -28.86
C VAL A 306 -30.55 11.53 -28.38
N ARG A 307 -29.62 11.94 -29.24
CA ARG A 307 -28.58 12.93 -28.91
C ARG A 307 -29.12 14.35 -29.08
N ALA A 308 -28.54 15.31 -28.36
CA ALA A 308 -28.95 16.72 -28.42
C ALA A 308 -28.93 17.29 -29.85
N GLY A 309 -27.87 17.02 -30.63
CA GLY A 309 -27.79 17.48 -32.02
C GLY A 309 -28.92 16.96 -32.91
N MET A 310 -29.44 15.76 -32.66
CA MET A 310 -30.58 15.22 -33.40
C MET A 310 -31.87 15.98 -33.07
N LEU A 311 -32.03 16.40 -31.81
CA LEU A 311 -33.18 17.21 -31.40
C LEU A 311 -33.12 18.61 -32.01
N ASP A 312 -31.93 19.20 -32.10
CA ASP A 312 -31.74 20.52 -32.72
C ASP A 312 -32.04 20.49 -34.23
N GLU A 313 -31.57 19.44 -34.92
CA GLU A 313 -31.87 19.19 -36.33
C GLU A 313 -33.37 18.99 -36.55
N TRP A 314 -34.02 18.11 -35.79
CA TRP A 314 -35.46 17.87 -35.92
C TRP A 314 -36.29 19.09 -35.55
N ALA A 315 -35.90 19.85 -34.54
CA ALA A 315 -36.56 21.10 -34.22
C ALA A 315 -36.41 22.13 -35.34
N ALA A 316 -35.29 22.15 -36.07
CA ALA A 316 -35.13 23.00 -37.26
C ALA A 316 -36.03 22.54 -38.42
N MET A 317 -36.12 21.24 -38.67
CA MET A 317 -37.01 20.66 -39.68
C MET A 317 -38.48 20.94 -39.38
N CYS A 318 -38.90 20.77 -38.12
CA CYS A 318 -40.27 21.01 -37.68
C CYS A 318 -40.68 22.49 -37.69
N ARG A 319 -39.73 23.44 -37.74
CA ARG A 319 -40.02 24.87 -37.93
C ARG A 319 -40.30 25.26 -39.39
N GLN A 320 -40.02 24.36 -40.34
CA GLN A 320 -40.21 24.58 -41.78
C GLN A 320 -41.49 23.92 -42.33
N LEU A 321 -42.25 23.21 -41.48
CA LEU A 321 -43.52 22.56 -41.76
C LEU A 321 -44.69 23.40 -41.22
#